data_AF-A8UZD8-F1
#
_entry.id   AF-A8UZD8-F1
#
_cell.length_a   1.000
_cell.length_b   1.000
_cell.length_c   1.000
_cell.angle_alpha   90.00
_cell.angle_beta   90.00
_cell.angle_gamma   90.00
#
_symmetry.space_group_name_H-M   'P 1'
#
loop_
_entity.id
_entity.type
_entity.pdbx_description
1 polymer ?
#
loop_
_entity_poly.entity_id
_entity_poly.type
_entity_poly.pdbx_seq_one_letter_code
_entity_poly.pdbx_strand_id
1 'polypeptide(L)' 'MATVKKLISMEESLAKELENISKILKVSQSEIVEKALDFYLDYIDGIIAEKVSKGIKEGKIKVKEADKVFKRLGIDV' A
#
# COMPACT_ATOMS: atom_id res chain seq x y z
N MET A 1 -5.96 6.87 16.30
CA MET A 1 -4.72 6.92 15.48
C MET A 1 -4.41 8.36 15.15
N ALA A 2 -3.15 8.73 14.98
CA ALA A 2 -2.78 10.10 14.59
C ALA A 2 -3.10 10.31 13.10
N THR A 3 -3.84 11.37 12.77
CA THR A 3 -4.19 11.72 11.39
C THR A 3 -3.20 12.73 10.83
N VAL A 4 -2.68 12.50 9.63
CA VAL A 4 -1.77 13.42 8.92
C VAL A 4 -2.50 14.02 7.72
N LYS A 5 -2.53 15.35 7.60
CA LYS A 5 -3.11 16.03 6.44
C LYS A 5 -2.14 16.01 5.25
N LYS A 6 -2.67 15.72 4.08
CA LYS A 6 -1.94 15.80 2.81
C LYS A 6 -2.74 16.66 1.83
N LEU A 7 -2.05 17.57 1.16
CA LEU A 7 -2.60 18.33 0.04
C LEU A 7 -2.28 17.55 -1.24
N ILE A 8 -3.29 17.30 -2.06
CA ILE A 8 -3.18 16.50 -3.28
C ILE A 8 -3.84 17.29 -4.41
N SER A 9 -3.16 17.39 -5.54
CA SER A 9 -3.75 17.93 -6.77
C SER A 9 -4.32 16.78 -7.59
N MET A 10 -5.50 16.98 -8.16
CA MET A 10 -6.13 16.03 -9.08
C MET A 10 -6.84 16.77 -10.21
N GLU A 11 -7.19 16.05 -11.26
CA GLU A 11 -7.90 16.59 -12.41
C GLU A 11 -9.32 17.03 -12.01
N GLU A 12 -9.83 18.11 -12.62
CA GLU A 12 -11.07 18.77 -12.19
C GLU A 12 -12.29 17.85 -12.30
N SER A 13 -12.38 17.06 -13.37
CA SER A 13 -13.50 16.14 -13.56
C SER A 13 -13.53 15.05 -12.48
N LEU A 14 -12.36 14.52 -12.11
CA LEU A 14 -12.23 13.55 -11.01
C LEU A 14 -12.60 14.16 -9.65
N ALA A 15 -12.19 15.41 -9.39
CA ALA A 15 -12.56 16.10 -8.16
C ALA A 15 -14.09 16.28 -8.03
N LYS A 16 -14.76 16.64 -9.13
CA LYS A 16 -16.22 16.75 -9.17
C LYS A 16 -16.92 15.40 -8.98
N GLU A 17 -16.38 14.34 -9.58
CA GLU A 17 -16.91 12.99 -9.39
C GLU A 17 -16.77 12.54 -7.93
N LEU A 18 -15.61 12.73 -7.32
CA LEU A 18 -15.37 12.45 -5.90
C LEU A 18 -16.35 13.22 -5.00
N GLU A 19 -16.58 14.51 -5.28
CA GLU A 19 -17.57 15.31 -4.57
C GLU A 19 -18.98 14.72 -4.70
N ASN A 20 -19.41 14.38 -5.92
CA ASN A 20 -20.73 13.80 -6.17
C ASN A 20 -20.92 12.46 -5.45
N ILE A 21 -19.95 11.56 -5.52
CA ILE A 21 -19.97 10.27 -4.83
C ILE A 21 -20.05 10.48 -3.32
N SER A 22 -19.26 11.41 -2.77
CA SER A 22 -19.27 11.72 -1.34
C SER A 22 -20.66 12.17 -0.85
N LYS A 23 -21.36 12.99 -1.64
CA LYS A 23 -22.72 13.45 -1.33
C LYS A 23 -23.74 12.31 -1.37
N ILE A 24 -23.66 11.44 -2.39
CA ILE A 24 -24.57 10.29 -2.55
C ILE A 24 -24.41 9.31 -1.38
N LEU A 25 -23.15 8.97 -1.06
CA LEU A 25 -22.83 8.01 -0.01
C LEU A 25 -22.89 8.59 1.40
N LYS A 26 -23.04 9.92 1.54
CA LYS A 26 -23.04 10.66 2.80
C LYS A 26 -21.79 10.39 3.67
N VAL A 27 -20.64 10.28 3.02
CA VAL A 27 -19.33 10.13 3.67
C VAL A 27 -18.41 11.27 3.23
N SER A 28 -17.32 11.48 3.96
CA SER A 28 -16.35 12.51 3.58
C SER A 28 -15.56 12.09 2.33
N GLN A 29 -15.14 13.06 1.51
CA GLN A 29 -14.22 12.78 0.39
C GLN A 29 -12.91 12.13 0.88
N SER A 30 -12.42 12.53 2.06
CA SER A 30 -11.22 11.95 2.66
C SER A 30 -11.38 10.46 2.94
N GLU A 31 -12.54 10.03 3.43
CA GLU A 31 -12.82 8.62 3.71
C GLU A 31 -12.85 7.79 2.42
N ILE A 32 -13.40 8.34 1.33
CA ILE A 32 -13.38 7.68 0.02
C ILE A 32 -11.95 7.53 -0.48
N VAL A 33 -11.16 8.60 -0.40
CA VAL A 33 -9.75 8.59 -0.82
C VAL A 33 -8.94 7.60 0.00
N GLU A 34 -9.14 7.56 1.32
CA GLU A 34 -8.48 6.60 2.22
C GLU A 34 -8.78 5.16 1.82
N LYS A 35 -10.06 4.79 1.68
CA LYS A 35 -10.46 3.44 1.25
C LYS A 35 -9.95 3.07 -0.15
N ALA A 36 -9.95 4.03 -1.08
CA ALA A 36 -9.43 3.80 -2.42
C ALA A 36 -7.92 3.58 -2.42
N LEU A 37 -7.18 4.34 -1.61
CA LEU A 37 -5.74 4.16 -1.44
C LEU A 37 -5.43 2.82 -0.78
N ASP A 38 -6.14 2.44 0.29
CA ASP A 38 -5.97 1.14 0.95
C ASP A 38 -6.14 -0.01 -0.06
N PHE A 39 -7.23 -0.01 -0.81
CA PHE A 39 -7.49 -1.03 -1.82
C PHE A 39 -6.41 -1.09 -2.91
N TYR A 40 -5.96 0.09 -3.38
CA TYR A 40 -4.94 0.14 -4.42
C TYR A 40 -3.58 -0.34 -3.89
N LEU A 41 -3.22 0.02 -2.67
CA LEU A 41 -1.97 -0.41 -2.04
C LEU A 41 -1.96 -1.92 -1.80
N ASP A 42 -3.05 -2.52 -1.33
CA ASP A 42 -3.16 -3.99 -1.19
C ASP A 42 -2.96 -4.71 -2.52
N TYR A 43 -3.54 -4.18 -3.60
CA TYR A 43 -3.34 -4.72 -4.95
C TYR A 43 -1.88 -4.62 -5.41
N ILE A 44 -1.25 -3.46 -5.15
CA ILE A 44 0.16 -3.23 -5.48
C ILE A 44 1.07 -4.16 -4.68
N ASP A 45 0.77 -4.43 -3.41
CA ASP A 45 1.51 -5.39 -2.59
C ASP A 45 1.51 -6.79 -3.22
N GLY A 46 0.39 -7.22 -3.79
CA GLY A 46 0.31 -8.47 -4.56
C GLY A 46 1.26 -8.48 -5.77
N ILE A 47 1.31 -7.38 -6.53
CA ILE A 47 2.23 -7.25 -7.68
C ILE A 47 3.69 -7.27 -7.21
N ILE A 48 4.00 -6.59 -6.11
CA ILE A 48 5.34 -6.55 -5.53
C ILE A 48 5.74 -7.97 -5.08
N ALA A 49 4.86 -8.68 -4.38
CA ALA A 49 5.10 -10.04 -3.91
C ALA A 49 5.42 -10.99 -5.08
N GLU A 50 4.69 -10.89 -6.19
CA GLU A 50 4.95 -11.69 -7.40
C GLU A 50 6.31 -11.34 -8.01
N LYS A 51 6.64 -10.05 -8.15
CA LYS A 51 7.96 -9.61 -8.66
C LYS A 51 9.11 -10.11 -7.79
N VAL A 52 8.97 -10.01 -6.46
CA VAL A 52 9.97 -10.51 -5.51
C VAL A 52 10.10 -12.03 -5.63
N SER A 53 8.98 -12.76 -5.66
CA SER A 53 8.97 -14.21 -5.81
C SER A 53 9.66 -14.68 -7.09
N LYS A 54 9.40 -14.00 -8.21
CA LYS A 54 10.07 -14.26 -9.48
C LYS A 54 11.57 -13.97 -9.41
N GLY A 55 11.96 -12.86 -8.80
CA GLY A 55 13.37 -12.51 -8.60
C GLY A 55 14.14 -13.54 -7.76
N ILE A 56 13.50 -14.14 -6.76
CA ILE A 56 14.07 -15.24 -5.97
C ILE A 56 14.23 -16.50 -6.84
N LYS A 57 13.19 -16.89 -7.57
CA LYS A 57 13.21 -18.07 -8.48
C LYS A 57 14.29 -17.95 -9.55
N GLU A 58 14.48 -16.75 -10.10
CA GLU A 58 15.51 -16.46 -11.12
C GLU A 58 16.92 -16.29 -10.53
N GLY A 59 17.10 -16.38 -9.21
CA GLY A 59 18.38 -16.19 -8.54
C GLY A 59 18.89 -14.74 -8.50
N LYS A 60 18.08 -13.77 -8.95
CA LYS A 60 18.40 -12.34 -8.93
C LYS A 60 18.29 -11.74 -7.52
N ILE A 61 17.40 -12.29 -6.70
CA ILE A 61 17.23 -11.92 -5.29
C ILE A 61 17.75 -13.05 -4.43
N LYS A 62 18.75 -12.77 -3.57
CA LYS A 62 19.30 -13.73 -2.63
C LYS A 62 18.47 -13.74 -1.35
N VAL A 63 18.00 -14.93 -0.96
CA VAL A 63 17.37 -15.15 0.35
C VAL A 63 18.41 -15.66 1.35
N LYS A 64 18.20 -15.37 2.63
CA LYS A 64 19.00 -15.89 3.74
C LYS A 64 18.07 -16.62 4.69
N GLU A 65 18.54 -17.71 5.28
CA GLU A 65 17.76 -18.43 6.27
C GLU A 65 17.58 -17.59 7.53
N ALA A 66 16.37 -17.65 8.08
CA ALA A 66 15.94 -16.77 9.16
C ALA A 66 16.76 -17.01 10.44
N ASP A 67 17.03 -18.26 10.79
CA ASP A 67 17.88 -18.69 11.90
C ASP A 67 19.27 -18.03 11.87
N LYS A 68 19.91 -18.01 10.69
CA LYS A 68 21.23 -17.39 10.48
C LYS A 68 21.16 -15.88 10.61
N VAL A 69 20.05 -15.26 10.19
CA VAL A 69 19.83 -13.82 10.33
C VAL A 69 19.60 -13.45 11.80
N PHE A 70 18.74 -14.18 12.50
CA PHE A 70 18.43 -13.95 13.92
C PHE A 70 19.64 -14.13 14.82
N LYS A 71 20.39 -15.24 14.66
CA LYS A 71 21.64 -15.48 15.39
C LYS A 71 22.66 -14.35 15.17
N ARG A 72 22.76 -13.83 13.94
CA ARG A 72 23.66 -12.71 13.61
C ARG A 72 23.20 -11.38 14.23
N LEU A 73 21.89 -11.20 14.38
CA LEU A 73 21.32 -9.98 14.97
C LEU A 73 21.17 -10.06 16.50
N GLY A 74 21.49 -11.20 17.11
CA GLY A 74 21.32 -11.42 18.55
C GLY A 74 19.86 -11.45 18.99
N ILE A 75 18.95 -11.83 18.08
CA ILE A 75 17.53 -12.00 18.37
C ILE A 75 17.31 -13.46 18.74
N ASP A 76 16.76 -13.71 19.93
CA ASP A 76 16.39 -15.03 20.43
C ASP A 76 14.92 -15.28 20.06
N VAL A 77 14.65 -16.29 19.22
CA VAL A 77 13.34 -16.61 18.62
C VAL A 77 13.04 -18.08 18.76
#